data_AF-A0A7S4PN47-F1
#
_entry.id   AF-A0A7S4PN47-F1
#
_cell.length_a   1.000
_cell.length_b   1.000
_cell.length_c   1.000
_cell.angle_alpha   90.00
_cell.angle_beta   90.00
_cell.angle_gamma   90.00
#
_symmetry.space_group_name_H-M   'P 1'
#
loop_
_entity.id
_entity.type
_entity.pdbx_description
1 polymer ?
#
loop_
_entity_poly.entity_id
_entity_poly.type
_entity_poly.pdbx_seq_one_letter_code
_entity_poly.pdbx_strand_id
1 'polypeptide(L)'
;MPGQETFPLRMWDIGQCDSLKCTGQKLRREGKISIIPIKKRFSGVVLSPLGKRLISKEDIPLILKSGLCVVDCSWNRIEDVPWKTLRIQHPRLLPTLIAGNSTHYGQPQNLSCAEAIAAALIIIGYESRAKFVLESFNWGTTFLRINREAFAAYTSCESEKELYGAQKSLFLEARQEIIEKKERREQRSLEASRKLLKQLNITDHCGEAGHKQRIG
;
A
#
# COMPACT_ATOMS: atom_id res chain seq x y z
N MET A 1 23.28 -15.67 11.37
CA MET A 1 22.05 -14.86 11.44
C MET A 1 21.73 -14.38 10.03
N PRO A 2 20.65 -14.84 9.38
CA PRO A 2 20.20 -14.24 8.12
C PRO A 2 19.87 -12.76 8.37
N GLY A 3 20.37 -11.84 7.53
CA GLY A 3 20.05 -10.40 7.63
C GLY A 3 21.22 -9.42 7.71
N GLN A 4 22.47 -9.90 7.68
CA GLN A 4 23.67 -9.04 7.53
C GLN A 4 24.20 -8.96 6.09
N GLU A 5 23.63 -9.73 5.17
CA GLU A 5 24.08 -9.77 3.79
C GLU A 5 23.65 -8.51 3.04
N THR A 6 24.63 -7.84 2.41
CA THR A 6 24.40 -6.61 1.66
C THR A 6 24.40 -6.90 0.17
N PHE A 7 23.36 -6.47 -0.53
CA PHE A 7 23.25 -6.55 -1.99
C PHE A 7 22.95 -5.17 -2.57
N PRO A 8 23.34 -4.84 -3.81
CA PRO A 8 23.14 -3.48 -4.31
C PRO A 8 21.65 -3.15 -4.52
N LEU A 9 21.24 -1.96 -4.08
CA LEU A 9 19.99 -1.33 -4.51
C LEU A 9 20.28 -0.43 -5.71
N ARG A 10 19.48 -0.56 -6.75
CA ARG A 10 19.68 0.15 -8.02
C ARG A 10 18.39 0.78 -8.51
N MET A 11 18.50 1.77 -9.38
CA MET A 11 17.35 2.28 -10.12
C MET A 11 17.71 2.69 -11.54
N TRP A 12 16.75 2.58 -12.45
CA TRP A 12 16.76 3.41 -13.65
C TRP A 12 16.01 4.70 -13.37
N ASP A 13 16.66 5.83 -13.60
CA ASP A 13 16.04 7.15 -13.55
C ASP A 13 15.58 7.52 -14.96
N ILE A 14 14.25 7.66 -15.15
CA ILE A 14 13.67 8.04 -16.44
C ILE A 14 13.68 9.57 -16.63
N GLY A 15 13.93 10.35 -15.57
CA GLY A 15 13.97 11.82 -15.66
C GLY A 15 12.60 12.47 -15.86
N GLN A 16 11.51 11.79 -15.47
CA GLN A 16 10.14 12.31 -15.57
C GLN A 16 9.70 13.13 -14.35
N CYS A 17 10.42 13.00 -13.23
CA CYS A 17 10.06 13.56 -11.94
C CYS A 17 10.92 14.77 -11.60
N ASP A 18 10.37 15.71 -10.81
CA ASP A 18 11.15 16.76 -10.16
C ASP A 18 12.20 16.11 -9.23
N SER A 19 13.48 16.32 -9.54
CA SER A 19 14.59 15.70 -8.83
C SER A 19 14.63 16.02 -7.33
N LEU A 20 14.10 17.16 -6.90
CA LEU A 20 14.08 17.56 -5.49
C LEU A 20 13.00 16.79 -4.70
N LYS A 21 11.88 16.49 -5.36
CA LYS A 21 10.73 15.81 -4.74
C LYS A 21 10.78 14.29 -4.93
N CYS A 22 11.51 13.81 -5.94
CA CYS A 22 11.60 12.40 -6.26
C CYS A 22 12.25 11.60 -5.12
N THR A 23 11.56 10.56 -4.65
CA THR A 23 12.03 9.67 -3.59
C THR A 23 13.27 8.87 -4.03
N GLY A 24 13.31 8.41 -5.29
CA GLY A 24 14.48 7.72 -5.85
C GLY A 24 15.73 8.62 -5.87
N GLN A 25 15.58 9.87 -6.34
CA GLN A 25 16.67 10.84 -6.33
C GLN A 25 17.13 11.21 -4.92
N LYS A 26 16.21 11.28 -3.94
CA LYS A 26 16.58 11.50 -2.55
C LYS A 26 17.45 10.35 -2.02
N LEU A 27 17.02 9.10 -2.21
CA LEU A 27 17.81 7.92 -1.83
C LEU A 27 19.19 7.92 -2.49
N ARG A 28 19.28 8.40 -3.75
CA ARG A 28 20.57 8.53 -4.45
C ARG A 28 21.48 9.55 -3.79
N ARG A 29 20.95 10.74 -3.46
CA ARG A 29 21.72 11.80 -2.78
C ARG A 29 22.26 11.34 -1.43
N GLU A 30 21.53 10.48 -0.74
CA GLU A 30 21.93 9.89 0.54
C GLU A 30 22.79 8.62 0.40
N GLY A 31 23.17 8.22 -0.83
CA GLY A 31 24.03 7.06 -1.07
C GLY A 31 23.36 5.69 -0.82
N LYS A 32 22.03 5.65 -0.63
CA LYS A 32 21.28 4.41 -0.34
C LYS A 32 20.96 3.59 -1.59
N ILE A 33 21.01 4.21 -2.77
CA ILE A 33 20.73 3.58 -4.08
C ILE A 33 21.65 4.16 -5.16
N SER A 34 21.98 3.37 -6.18
CA SER A 34 22.76 3.86 -7.33
C SER A 34 21.97 3.81 -8.65
N ILE A 35 22.14 4.83 -9.49
CA ILE A 35 21.55 4.84 -10.84
C ILE A 35 22.29 3.85 -11.76
N ILE A 36 21.52 3.18 -12.61
CA ILE A 36 22.01 2.40 -13.75
C ILE A 36 21.68 3.19 -15.02
N PRO A 37 22.60 3.30 -16.00
CA PRO A 37 22.30 3.86 -17.31
C PRO A 37 21.13 3.12 -17.99
N ILE A 38 20.22 3.84 -18.65
CA ILE A 38 19.00 3.29 -19.28
C ILE A 38 19.28 2.08 -20.19
N LYS A 39 20.37 2.13 -20.98
CA LYS A 39 20.74 1.05 -21.92
C LYS A 39 21.47 -0.13 -21.26
N LYS A 40 21.91 0.01 -20.01
CA LYS A 40 22.67 -1.04 -19.30
C LYS A 40 21.70 -2.08 -18.76
N ARG A 41 22.02 -3.35 -18.99
CA ARG A 41 21.26 -4.50 -18.47
C ARG A 41 21.38 -4.58 -16.94
N PHE A 42 20.28 -4.96 -16.30
CA PHE A 42 20.28 -5.35 -14.89
C PHE A 42 19.88 -6.83 -14.76
N SER A 43 20.75 -7.64 -14.15
CA SER A 43 20.58 -9.09 -14.00
C SER A 43 19.92 -9.50 -12.68
N GLY A 44 19.58 -8.55 -11.81
CA GLY A 44 18.87 -8.81 -10.57
C GLY A 44 17.36 -8.69 -10.72
N VAL A 45 16.68 -8.69 -9.58
CA VAL A 45 15.21 -8.51 -9.52
C VAL A 45 14.86 -7.06 -9.77
N VAL A 46 13.87 -6.84 -10.63
CA VAL A 46 13.35 -5.49 -10.93
C VAL A 46 11.90 -5.40 -10.48
N LEU A 47 11.58 -4.47 -9.59
CA LEU A 47 10.19 -4.14 -9.29
C LEU A 47 9.63 -3.34 -10.48
N SER A 48 8.65 -3.92 -11.17
CA SER A 48 8.12 -3.36 -12.41
C SER A 48 6.69 -3.83 -12.66
N PRO A 49 5.82 -2.97 -13.21
CA PRO A 49 4.46 -3.36 -13.63
C PRO A 49 4.46 -4.42 -14.74
N LEU A 50 5.60 -4.67 -15.39
CA LEU A 50 5.75 -5.73 -16.39
C LEU A 50 5.91 -7.13 -15.77
N GLY A 51 6.05 -7.21 -14.45
CA GLY A 51 6.12 -8.46 -13.73
C GLY A 51 4.85 -9.28 -13.90
N LYS A 52 5.00 -10.60 -13.95
CA LYS A 52 3.89 -11.56 -13.89
C LYS A 52 3.84 -12.33 -12.57
N ARG A 53 4.93 -12.24 -11.80
CA ARG A 53 5.13 -12.94 -10.54
C ARG A 53 5.28 -11.95 -9.41
N LEU A 54 4.72 -12.25 -8.25
CA LEU A 54 4.99 -11.48 -7.03
C LEU A 54 6.43 -11.75 -6.58
N ILE A 55 7.07 -10.75 -5.96
CA ILE A 55 8.33 -10.96 -5.25
C ILE A 55 8.10 -11.86 -4.03
N SER A 56 8.94 -12.88 -3.84
CA SER A 56 8.87 -13.79 -2.68
C SER A 56 10.27 -14.10 -2.13
N LYS A 57 10.37 -14.88 -1.05
CA LYS A 57 11.66 -15.32 -0.51
C LYS A 57 12.44 -16.21 -1.48
N GLU A 58 11.79 -16.80 -2.48
CA GLU A 58 12.44 -17.53 -3.58
C GLU A 58 13.38 -16.64 -4.41
N ASP A 59 13.18 -15.32 -4.38
CA ASP A 59 14.00 -14.36 -5.10
C ASP A 59 15.30 -13.99 -4.36
N ILE A 60 15.44 -14.36 -3.08
CA ILE A 60 16.60 -14.01 -2.23
C ILE A 60 17.93 -14.39 -2.89
N PRO A 61 18.14 -15.63 -3.41
CA PRO A 61 19.43 -15.99 -4.02
C PRO A 61 19.83 -15.08 -5.19
N LEU A 62 18.85 -14.66 -6.01
CA LEU A 62 19.08 -13.77 -7.13
C LEU A 62 19.34 -12.33 -6.67
N ILE A 63 18.60 -11.86 -5.66
CA ILE A 63 18.77 -10.54 -5.06
C ILE A 63 20.14 -10.42 -4.40
N LEU A 64 20.58 -11.43 -3.65
CA LEU A 64 21.92 -11.48 -3.05
C LEU A 64 23.02 -11.40 -4.11
N LYS A 65 22.87 -12.17 -5.20
CA LYS A 65 23.87 -12.23 -6.28
C LYS A 65 23.93 -10.97 -7.13
N SER A 66 22.78 -10.41 -7.51
CA SER A 66 22.70 -9.38 -8.57
C SER A 66 22.04 -8.06 -8.11
N GLY A 67 21.39 -8.05 -6.95
CA GLY A 67 20.72 -6.88 -6.38
C GLY A 67 19.22 -6.78 -6.68
N LEU A 68 18.66 -5.69 -6.16
CA LEU A 68 17.27 -5.29 -6.34
C LEU A 68 17.22 -3.93 -7.05
N CYS A 69 16.33 -3.77 -8.03
CA CYS A 69 16.21 -2.56 -8.83
C CYS A 69 14.76 -2.09 -8.93
N VAL A 70 14.58 -0.78 -9.09
CA VAL A 70 13.29 -0.15 -9.40
C VAL A 70 13.40 0.73 -10.65
N VAL A 71 12.26 1.03 -11.26
CA VAL A 71 12.17 2.03 -12.33
C VAL A 71 11.60 3.30 -11.73
N ASP A 72 12.42 4.36 -11.64
CA ASP A 72 12.05 5.65 -11.10
C ASP A 72 11.34 6.48 -12.17
N CYS A 73 10.01 6.47 -12.12
CA CYS A 73 9.13 7.14 -13.06
C CYS A 73 7.94 7.78 -12.32
N SER A 74 7.24 8.68 -13.01
CA SER A 74 5.99 9.25 -12.49
C SER A 74 4.82 8.31 -12.79
N TRP A 75 3.92 8.09 -11.83
CA TRP A 75 2.68 7.36 -12.07
C TRP A 75 1.84 7.98 -13.20
N ASN A 76 1.88 9.32 -13.34
CA ASN A 76 1.15 10.03 -14.39
C ASN A 76 1.74 9.84 -15.80
N ARG A 77 2.95 9.29 -15.90
CA ARG A 77 3.72 9.16 -17.15
C ARG A 77 4.30 7.76 -17.33
N ILE A 78 3.63 6.76 -16.75
CA ILE A 78 4.07 5.36 -16.81
C ILE A 78 4.06 4.81 -18.24
N GLU A 79 3.18 5.33 -19.09
CA GLU A 79 3.07 4.99 -20.51
C GLU A 79 4.25 5.51 -21.33
N ASP A 80 4.86 6.63 -20.90
CA ASP A 80 6.03 7.23 -21.55
C ASP A 80 7.34 6.49 -21.22
N VAL A 81 7.32 5.54 -20.28
CA VAL A 81 8.53 4.82 -19.87
C VAL A 81 9.00 3.93 -21.03
N PRO A 82 10.28 3.98 -21.43
CA PRO A 82 10.80 3.22 -22.56
C PRO A 82 11.05 1.75 -22.18
N TRP A 83 9.99 1.02 -21.84
CA TRP A 83 10.01 -0.36 -21.33
C TRP A 83 10.82 -1.32 -22.22
N LYS A 84 10.77 -1.15 -23.54
CA LYS A 84 11.54 -1.96 -24.51
C LYS A 84 13.04 -1.69 -24.46
N THR A 85 13.45 -0.50 -24.04
CA THR A 85 14.86 -0.09 -23.92
C THR A 85 15.43 -0.54 -22.58
N LEU A 86 14.61 -0.55 -21.53
CA LEU A 86 14.99 -1.08 -20.22
C LEU A 86 15.21 -2.59 -20.33
N ARG A 87 16.48 -3.02 -20.25
CA ARG A 87 16.88 -4.43 -20.36
C ARG A 87 16.61 -5.17 -19.04
N ILE A 88 15.33 -5.28 -18.68
CA ILE A 88 14.81 -5.96 -17.48
C ILE A 88 14.85 -7.47 -17.69
N GLN A 89 15.50 -8.21 -16.79
CA GLN A 89 15.62 -9.67 -16.88
C GLN A 89 14.62 -10.41 -15.99
N HIS A 90 14.46 -9.97 -14.73
CA HIS A 90 13.64 -10.66 -13.73
C HIS A 90 12.62 -9.69 -13.12
N PRO A 91 11.55 -9.32 -13.85
CA PRO A 91 10.54 -8.43 -13.33
C PRO A 91 9.69 -9.12 -12.25
N ARG A 92 9.38 -8.40 -11.18
CA ARG A 92 8.48 -8.80 -10.10
C ARG A 92 7.48 -7.70 -9.81
N LEU A 93 6.27 -8.13 -9.46
CA LEU A 93 5.24 -7.28 -8.87
C LEU A 93 5.39 -7.27 -7.35
N LEU A 94 4.94 -6.19 -6.73
CA LEU A 94 4.69 -6.16 -5.29
C LEU A 94 3.27 -6.66 -5.02
N PRO A 95 3.04 -7.34 -3.87
CA PRO A 95 1.69 -7.57 -3.42
C PRO A 95 1.02 -6.22 -3.08
N THR A 96 -0.31 -6.22 -3.04
CA THR A 96 -1.10 -5.03 -2.77
C THR A 96 -0.75 -4.43 -1.41
N LEU A 97 -0.32 -3.17 -1.43
CA LEU A 97 -0.01 -2.37 -0.26
C LEU A 97 -0.61 -0.97 -0.44
N ILE A 98 -0.83 -0.30 0.68
CA ILE A 98 -1.37 1.06 0.73
C ILE A 98 -0.22 2.06 0.81
N ALA A 99 -0.27 3.11 0.00
CA ALA A 99 0.71 4.18 0.03
C ALA A 99 0.62 4.99 1.35
N GLY A 100 1.76 5.19 1.99
CA GLY A 100 1.96 6.08 3.13
C GLY A 100 2.56 7.43 2.75
N ASN A 101 3.09 7.56 1.53
CA ASN A 101 3.60 8.83 1.00
C ASN A 101 2.53 9.93 0.94
N SER A 102 2.96 11.19 1.00
CA SER A 102 2.07 12.35 1.04
C SER A 102 1.23 12.57 -0.22
N THR A 103 1.70 12.10 -1.38
CA THR A 103 1.03 12.36 -2.67
C THR A 103 -0.13 11.40 -2.92
N HIS A 104 0.04 10.14 -2.55
CA HIS A 104 -0.89 9.05 -2.82
C HIS A 104 -1.41 8.40 -1.54
N TYR A 105 -1.36 9.11 -0.41
CA TYR A 105 -1.73 8.56 0.90
C TYR A 105 -3.08 7.83 0.86
N GLY A 106 -3.08 6.59 1.35
CA GLY A 106 -4.30 5.75 1.40
C GLY A 106 -4.68 5.10 0.08
N GLN A 107 -4.01 5.40 -1.03
CA GLN A 107 -4.28 4.76 -2.32
C GLN A 107 -3.60 3.39 -2.40
N PRO A 108 -4.29 2.36 -2.92
CA PRO A 108 -3.70 1.05 -3.15
C PRO A 108 -2.70 1.10 -4.32
N GLN A 109 -1.59 0.38 -4.18
CA GLN A 109 -0.55 0.13 -5.20
C GLN A 109 0.20 1.36 -5.77
N ASN A 110 -0.22 2.59 -5.47
CA ASN A 110 0.45 3.83 -5.88
C ASN A 110 1.66 4.16 -4.97
N LEU A 111 2.56 3.20 -4.84
CA LEU A 111 3.76 3.32 -4.01
C LEU A 111 4.80 4.22 -4.68
N SER A 112 5.54 4.97 -3.87
CA SER A 112 6.78 5.62 -4.30
C SER A 112 7.90 4.59 -4.48
N CYS A 113 8.98 4.97 -5.18
CA CYS A 113 10.16 4.11 -5.34
C CYS A 113 10.78 3.69 -4.00
N ALA A 114 10.79 4.59 -3.01
CA ALA A 114 11.27 4.26 -1.66
C ALA A 114 10.36 3.23 -0.96
N GLU A 115 9.05 3.37 -1.04
CA GLU A 115 8.09 2.39 -0.49
C GLU A 115 8.18 1.06 -1.22
N ALA A 116 8.33 1.06 -2.54
CA ALA A 116 8.46 -0.16 -3.33
C ALA A 116 9.70 -0.97 -2.92
N ILE A 117 10.86 -0.30 -2.77
CA ILE A 117 12.08 -0.92 -2.27
C ILE A 117 11.88 -1.44 -0.84
N ALA A 118 11.34 -0.61 0.05
CA ALA A 118 11.13 -1.00 1.44
C ALA A 118 10.17 -2.18 1.57
N ALA A 119 9.07 -2.20 0.81
CA ALA A 119 8.12 -3.29 0.76
C ALA A 119 8.78 -4.60 0.33
N ALA A 120 9.53 -4.58 -0.78
CA ALA A 120 10.28 -5.74 -1.24
C ALA A 120 11.22 -6.26 -0.15
N LEU A 121 12.02 -5.37 0.45
CA LEU A 121 12.94 -5.70 1.52
C LEU A 121 12.24 -6.34 2.73
N ILE A 122 11.11 -5.80 3.17
CA ILE A 122 10.33 -6.38 4.27
C ILE A 122 9.86 -7.78 3.90
N ILE A 123 9.22 -7.96 2.74
CA ILE A 123 8.67 -9.24 2.27
C ILE A 123 9.75 -10.33 2.24
N ILE A 124 10.97 -10.00 1.81
CA ILE A 124 12.08 -10.95 1.77
C ILE A 124 12.87 -11.07 3.09
N GLY A 125 12.40 -10.45 4.18
CA GLY A 125 12.97 -10.60 5.53
C GLY A 125 14.09 -9.61 5.91
N TYR A 126 14.32 -8.56 5.13
CA TYR A 126 15.36 -7.53 5.35
C TYR A 126 14.77 -6.25 5.98
N GLU A 127 13.99 -6.40 7.05
CA GLU A 127 13.23 -5.30 7.67
C GLU A 127 14.12 -4.14 8.15
N SER A 128 15.26 -4.41 8.79
CA SER A 128 16.20 -3.37 9.24
C SER A 128 16.68 -2.50 8.07
N ARG A 129 16.87 -3.11 6.91
CA ARG A 129 17.31 -2.44 5.70
C ARG A 129 16.19 -1.63 5.05
N ALA A 130 14.96 -2.11 5.15
CA ALA A 130 13.76 -1.34 4.76
C ALA A 130 13.59 -0.10 5.65
N LYS A 131 13.77 -0.23 6.97
CA LYS A 131 13.74 0.90 7.91
C LYS A 131 14.82 1.94 7.58
N PHE A 132 16.04 1.49 7.27
CA PHE A 132 17.10 2.37 6.80
C PHE A 132 16.74 3.10 5.50
N VAL A 133 16.01 2.49 4.56
CA VAL A 133 15.51 3.20 3.37
C VAL A 133 14.44 4.25 3.73
N LEU A 134 13.54 3.91 4.66
CA LEU A 134 12.39 4.74 5.01
C LEU A 134 12.71 5.90 5.96
N GLU A 135 13.77 5.82 6.77
CA GLU A 135 14.14 6.86 7.74
C GLU A 135 14.43 8.23 7.07
N SER A 136 14.75 8.22 5.77
CA SER A 136 14.91 9.42 4.95
C SER A 136 13.62 10.20 4.79
N PHE A 137 12.47 9.64 5.15
CA PHE A 137 11.14 10.21 4.88
C PHE A 137 10.33 10.29 6.18
N ASN A 138 9.79 11.48 6.47
CA ASN A 138 8.94 11.70 7.65
C ASN A 138 7.68 10.83 7.67
N TRP A 139 7.17 10.43 6.51
CA TRP A 139 6.03 9.53 6.35
C TRP A 139 6.42 8.04 6.34
N GLY A 140 7.70 7.70 6.42
CA GLY A 140 8.16 6.30 6.33
C GLY A 140 7.54 5.40 7.41
N THR A 141 7.40 5.91 8.64
CA THR A 141 6.72 5.21 9.73
C THR A 141 5.23 5.01 9.49
N THR A 142 4.58 5.96 8.79
CA THR A 142 3.17 5.84 8.38
C THR A 142 3.00 4.69 7.41
N PHE A 143 3.88 4.55 6.41
CA PHE A 143 3.83 3.43 5.46
C PHE A 143 3.93 2.07 6.17
N LEU A 144 4.83 1.93 7.14
CA LEU A 144 4.95 0.70 7.95
C LEU A 144 3.70 0.45 8.79
N ARG A 145 3.16 1.49 9.42
CA ARG A 145 2.01 1.40 10.31
C ARG A 145 0.73 0.98 9.58
N ILE A 146 0.41 1.62 8.46
CA ILE A 146 -0.84 1.33 7.72
C ILE A 146 -0.83 -0.06 7.08
N ASN A 147 0.35 -0.60 6.77
CA ASN A 147 0.50 -1.93 6.15
C ASN A 147 0.93 -3.01 7.14
N ARG A 148 0.85 -2.77 8.46
CA ARG A 148 1.39 -3.68 9.49
C ARG A 148 0.84 -5.10 9.35
N GLU A 149 -0.46 -5.25 9.17
CA GLU A 149 -1.13 -6.55 9.03
C GLU A 149 -0.74 -7.24 7.73
N ALA A 150 -0.71 -6.49 6.62
CA ALA A 150 -0.26 -6.99 5.33
C ALA A 150 1.18 -7.49 5.38
N PHE A 151 2.10 -6.71 5.98
CA PHE A 151 3.49 -7.14 6.14
C PHE A 151 3.62 -8.36 7.04
N ALA A 152 2.87 -8.45 8.13
CA ALA A 152 2.88 -9.64 9.00
C ALA A 152 2.45 -10.89 8.23
N ALA A 153 1.39 -10.79 7.41
CA ALA A 153 0.95 -11.89 6.56
C ALA A 153 2.01 -12.24 5.50
N TYR A 154 2.52 -11.25 4.78
CA TYR A 154 3.44 -11.47 3.65
C TYR A 154 4.80 -12.01 4.05
N THR A 155 5.34 -11.56 5.19
CA THR A 155 6.63 -12.05 5.70
C THR A 155 6.59 -13.49 6.20
N SER A 156 5.40 -14.01 6.51
CA SER A 156 5.21 -15.42 6.87
C SER A 156 5.23 -16.37 5.67
N CYS A 157 5.10 -15.84 4.44
CA CYS A 157 5.09 -16.63 3.22
C CYS A 157 6.51 -16.98 2.76
N GLU A 158 6.73 -18.24 2.37
CA GLU A 158 7.99 -18.71 1.80
C GLU A 158 7.98 -18.68 0.27
N SER A 159 6.80 -18.85 -0.34
CA SER A 159 6.63 -18.92 -1.79
C SER A 159 5.74 -17.80 -2.35
N GLU A 160 5.88 -17.54 -3.64
CA GLU A 160 4.98 -16.65 -4.38
C GLU A 160 3.52 -17.11 -4.27
N LYS A 161 3.29 -18.43 -4.29
CA LYS A 161 1.95 -19.02 -4.21
C LYS A 161 1.28 -18.70 -2.87
N GLU A 162 2.02 -18.85 -1.77
CA GLU A 162 1.55 -18.48 -0.44
C GLU A 162 1.28 -16.98 -0.35
N LEU A 163 2.20 -16.16 -0.88
CA LEU A 163 2.05 -14.70 -0.87
C LEU A 163 0.80 -14.25 -1.63
N TYR A 164 0.54 -14.84 -2.80
CA TYR A 164 -0.67 -14.58 -3.57
C TYR A 164 -1.93 -15.01 -2.79
N GLY A 165 -1.88 -16.16 -2.11
CA GLY A 165 -2.94 -16.62 -1.21
C GLY A 165 -3.23 -15.63 -0.08
N ALA A 166 -2.19 -15.19 0.64
CA ALA A 166 -2.29 -14.21 1.71
C ALA A 166 -2.88 -12.89 1.21
N GLN A 167 -2.44 -12.39 0.05
CA GLN A 167 -3.01 -11.19 -0.56
C GLN A 167 -4.50 -11.35 -0.85
N LYS A 168 -4.92 -12.51 -1.37
CA LYS A 168 -6.32 -12.79 -1.66
C LYS A 168 -7.17 -12.84 -0.39
N SER A 169 -6.68 -13.48 0.68
CA SER A 169 -7.37 -13.53 1.97
C SER A 169 -7.59 -12.13 2.55
N LEU A 170 -6.54 -11.30 2.60
CA LEU A 170 -6.64 -9.93 3.08
C LEU A 170 -7.66 -9.09 2.28
N PHE A 171 -7.71 -9.29 0.95
CA PHE A 171 -8.70 -8.61 0.11
C PHE A 171 -10.14 -9.04 0.44
N LEU A 172 -10.38 -10.33 0.68
CA LEU A 172 -11.69 -10.85 1.05
C LEU A 172 -12.13 -10.36 2.44
N GLU A 173 -11.21 -10.36 3.41
CA GLU A 173 -11.43 -9.84 4.77
C GLU A 173 -11.79 -8.36 4.74
N ALA A 174 -10.99 -7.53 4.04
CA ALA A 174 -11.26 -6.10 3.89
C ALA A 174 -12.62 -5.84 3.22
N ARG A 175 -12.99 -6.65 2.21
CA ARG A 175 -14.30 -6.54 1.54
C ARG A 175 -15.44 -6.87 2.49
N GLN A 176 -15.30 -7.93 3.30
CA GLN A 176 -16.31 -8.33 4.27
C GLN A 176 -16.51 -7.25 5.34
N GLU A 177 -15.43 -6.69 5.87
CA GLU A 177 -15.52 -5.58 6.83
C GLU A 177 -16.27 -4.36 6.28
N ILE A 178 -16.05 -4.02 5.01
CA ILE A 178 -16.74 -2.91 4.35
C ILE A 178 -18.25 -3.18 4.28
N ILE A 179 -18.65 -4.40 3.92
CA ILE A 179 -20.06 -4.80 3.83
C ILE A 179 -20.71 -4.68 5.21
N GLU A 180 -20.12 -5.29 6.23
CA GLU A 180 -20.67 -5.24 7.59
C GLU A 180 -20.72 -3.81 8.16
N LYS A 181 -19.72 -2.96 7.85
CA LYS A 181 -19.74 -1.55 8.26
C LYS A 181 -20.87 -0.78 7.59
N LYS A 182 -21.23 -1.11 6.34
CA LYS A 182 -22.39 -0.51 5.65
C LYS A 182 -23.70 -0.97 6.28
N GLU A 183 -23.88 -2.28 6.47
CA GLU A 183 -25.07 -2.86 7.11
C GLU A 183 -25.30 -2.28 8.51
N ARG A 184 -24.24 -2.19 9.33
CA ARG A 184 -24.29 -1.57 10.67
C ARG A 184 -24.70 -0.09 10.61
N ARG A 185 -24.29 0.67 9.58
CA ARG A 185 -24.67 2.08 9.41
C ARG A 185 -26.13 2.22 9.00
N GLU A 186 -26.60 1.38 8.08
CA GLU A 186 -27.99 1.35 7.62
C GLU A 186 -28.94 0.99 8.77
N GLN A 187 -28.60 -0.04 9.55
CA GLN A 187 -29.40 -0.47 10.69
C GLN A 187 -29.50 0.63 11.76
N ARG A 188 -28.40 1.31 12.08
CA ARG A 188 -28.39 2.46 13.00
C ARG A 188 -29.26 3.62 12.49
N SER A 189 -29.23 3.91 11.19
CA SER A 189 -30.07 4.94 10.57
C SER A 189 -31.56 4.61 10.65
N LEU A 190 -31.92 3.34 10.40
CA LEU A 190 -33.29 2.85 10.49
C LEU A 190 -33.82 2.89 11.93
N GLU A 191 -33.01 2.48 12.90
CA GLU A 191 -33.35 2.53 14.33
C GLU A 191 -33.54 3.96 14.82
N ALA A 192 -32.66 4.89 14.41
CA ALA A 192 -32.79 6.31 14.75
C ALA A 192 -34.08 6.91 14.18
N SER A 193 -34.39 6.65 12.90
CA SER A 193 -35.63 7.08 12.25
C SER A 193 -36.86 6.53 12.97
N ARG A 194 -36.86 5.24 13.34
CA ARG A 194 -37.96 4.61 14.08
C ARG A 194 -38.16 5.23 15.45
N LYS A 195 -37.08 5.58 16.15
CA LYS A 195 -37.14 6.25 17.46
C LYS A 195 -37.74 7.66 17.34
N LEU A 196 -37.37 8.41 16.29
CA LEU A 196 -37.93 9.73 16.01
C LEU A 196 -39.44 9.66 15.70
N LEU A 197 -39.87 8.73 14.84
CA LEU A 197 -41.29 8.53 14.53
C LEU A 197 -42.12 8.19 15.78
N LYS A 198 -41.58 7.38 16.69
CA LYS A 198 -42.24 7.10 17.97
C LYS A 198 -42.37 8.34 18.85
N GLN A 199 -41.38 9.23 18.86
CA GLN A 199 -41.45 10.49 19.61
C GLN A 199 -42.50 11.45 19.03
N LEU A 200 -42.60 11.52 17.70
CA LEU A 200 -43.62 12.33 17.02
C LEU A 200 -45.04 11.78 17.21
N ASN A 201 -45.22 10.46 17.26
CA ASN A 201 -46.54 9.86 17.51
C ASN A 201 -46.99 9.91 19.00
N ILE A 202 -46.12 10.31 19.93
CA ILE A 202 -46.50 10.49 21.36
C ILE A 202 -47.07 11.90 21.60
N THR A 203 -46.92 12.84 20.67
CA THR A 203 -47.43 14.21 20.83
C THR A 203 -48.90 14.43 20.39
N ASP A 204 -49.59 13.42 19.85
CA ASP A 204 -50.99 13.55 19.37
C ASP A 204 -52.07 13.08 20.37
N HIS A 205 -51.71 12.82 21.64
CA HIS A 205 -52.65 12.43 22.70
C HIS A 205 -52.64 13.37 23.90
N CYS A 206 -52.90 14.65 23.66
CA CYS A 206 -53.32 15.57 24.71
C CYS A 206 -54.50 16.42 24.23
N GLY A 207 -55.72 16.09 24.70
CA GLY A 207 -56.80 17.08 24.83
C GLY A 207 -58.16 16.80 24.21
N GLU A 208 -58.76 15.62 24.37
CA GLU A 208 -60.23 15.53 24.50
C GLU A 208 -60.59 15.18 25.95
N ALA A 209 -60.84 16.20 26.76
CA ALA A 209 -61.50 16.06 28.06
C ALA A 209 -62.56 17.15 28.16
N GLY A 210 -63.81 16.74 28.02
CA GLY A 210 -64.96 17.63 28.09
C GLY A 210 -65.12 18.28 29.46
N HIS A 211 -65.72 19.47 29.46
CA HIS A 211 -66.36 20.00 30.65
C HIS A 211 -67.75 20.53 30.32
N LYS A 212 -68.75 19.81 30.84
CA LYS A 212 -70.13 20.24 31.00
C LYS A 212 -70.23 21.29 32.12
N GLN A 213 -71.12 22.26 31.92
CA GLN A 213 -71.96 22.97 32.92
C GLN A 213 -71.32 23.81 34.06
N ARG A 214 -71.69 25.10 34.10
CA ARG A 214 -72.49 25.83 35.13
C ARG A 214 -72.53 27.31 34.72
N ILE A 215 -73.67 27.91 34.32
CA ILE A 215 -74.72 28.54 35.14
C ILE A 215 -74.15 29.39 36.28
N GLY A 216 -74.36 30.72 36.21
CA GLY A 216 -74.07 31.69 37.26
C GLY A 216 -73.64 33.03 36.68
#